data_AF-X8DQP0-F1
#
_entry.id   AF-X8DQP0-F1
#
_cell.length_a   1.000
_cell.length_b   1.000
_cell.length_c   1.000
_cell.angle_alpha   90.00
_cell.angle_beta   90.00
_cell.angle_gamma   90.00
#
_symmetry.space_group_name_H-M   'P 1'
#
loop_
_entity.id
_entity.type
_entity.pdbx_description
1 polymer ?
#
loop_
_entity_poly.entity_id
_entity_poly.type
_entity_poly.pdbx_seq_one_letter_code
_entity_poly.pdbx_strand_id
1 'polypeptide(L)'
;MSRSTFYKYFGDKTRLLSNLAEAVQVEFLQAANSWLELPSAADQSDYQAAFATIFNTYRSHRVVMRCISEQANHDPVIREHFARMMDAFVAAVEQHIRQGQGTGSITSERSAHELALWLTWMLEHGQMLFVGPATEPELEQYTSAATEIVWRALYSPQATDHRPPSDE
;
A
#
# COMPACT_ATOMS: atom_id res chain seq x y z
N MET A 1 39.30 14.85 6.48
CA MET A 1 38.51 14.65 5.25
C MET A 1 37.76 15.93 4.95
N SER A 2 37.79 16.46 3.72
CA SER A 2 37.14 17.75 3.40
C SER A 2 35.62 17.58 3.29
N ARG A 3 34.84 18.61 3.65
CA ARG A 3 33.37 18.64 3.48
C ARG A 3 32.97 18.33 2.03
N SER A 4 33.82 18.65 1.05
CA SER A 4 33.56 18.41 -0.37
C SER A 4 33.53 16.93 -0.75
N THR A 5 34.37 16.08 -0.15
CA THR A 5 34.36 14.62 -0.42
C THR A 5 33.18 13.93 0.25
N PHE A 6 32.73 14.45 1.40
CA PHE A 6 31.52 14.01 2.08
C PHE A 6 30.27 14.30 1.23
N TYR A 7 30.02 15.55 0.84
CA TYR A 7 28.84 15.90 0.04
C TYR A 7 28.76 15.19 -1.32
N LYS A 8 29.90 14.90 -1.96
CA LYS A 8 29.93 14.14 -3.21
C LYS A 8 29.44 12.70 -3.03
N TYR A 9 29.95 12.00 -2.03
CA TYR A 9 29.59 10.60 -1.78
C TYR A 9 28.15 10.43 -1.27
N PHE A 10 27.67 11.36 -0.45
CA PHE A 10 26.27 11.38 0.00
C PHE A 10 25.31 11.81 -1.11
N GLY A 11 25.68 12.79 -1.94
CA GLY A 11 24.89 13.18 -3.10
C GLY A 11 24.69 12.04 -4.10
N ASP A 12 25.74 11.26 -4.37
CA ASP A 12 25.66 10.08 -5.26
C ASP A 12 24.75 8.99 -4.67
N LYS A 13 24.78 8.79 -3.34
CA LYS A 13 23.92 7.83 -2.64
C LYS A 13 22.45 8.28 -2.58
N THR A 14 22.18 9.54 -2.25
CA THR A 14 20.82 10.09 -2.23
C THR A 14 20.20 10.03 -3.62
N ARG A 15 20.97 10.35 -4.67
CA ARG A 15 20.51 10.23 -6.06
C ARG A 15 20.25 8.78 -6.47
N LEU A 16 21.13 7.85 -6.09
CA LEU A 16 20.91 6.42 -6.36
C LEU A 16 19.64 5.91 -5.68
N LEU A 17 19.45 6.22 -4.39
CA LEU A 17 18.24 5.82 -3.65
C LEU A 17 16.98 6.45 -4.22
N SER A 18 17.05 7.69 -4.70
CA SER A 18 15.91 8.37 -5.33
C SER A 18 15.52 7.69 -6.65
N ASN A 19 16.49 7.41 -7.53
CA ASN A 19 16.24 6.68 -8.77
C ASN A 19 15.67 5.27 -8.51
N LEU A 20 16.17 4.61 -7.46
CA LEU A 20 15.71 3.28 -7.08
C LEU A 20 14.30 3.31 -6.48
N ALA A 21 13.97 4.35 -5.71
CA ALA A 21 12.62 4.58 -5.21
C ALA A 21 11.63 4.79 -6.36
N GLU A 22 11.99 5.58 -7.37
CA GLU A 22 11.17 5.78 -8.57
C GLU A 22 10.94 4.47 -9.35
N ALA A 23 11.99 3.66 -9.54
CA ALA A 23 11.85 2.36 -10.19
C ALA A 23 10.92 1.42 -9.42
N VAL A 24 11.12 1.30 -8.09
CA VAL A 24 10.28 0.47 -7.22
C VAL A 24 8.84 0.97 -7.17
N GLN A 25 8.62 2.29 -7.19
CA GLN A 25 7.29 2.87 -7.27
C GLN A 25 6.54 2.39 -8.51
N VAL A 26 7.20 2.40 -9.68
CA VAL A 26 6.58 1.93 -10.93
C VAL A 26 6.20 0.45 -10.83
N GLU A 27 7.09 -0.39 -10.33
CA GLU A 27 6.84 -1.83 -10.17
C GLU A 27 5.71 -2.11 -9.17
N PHE A 28 5.61 -1.34 -8.09
CA PHE A 28 4.52 -1.45 -7.12
C PHE A 28 3.19 -0.95 -7.65
N LEU A 29 3.15 0.14 -8.42
CA LEU A 29 1.93 0.58 -9.08
C LEU A 29 1.45 -0.50 -10.08
N GLN A 30 2.36 -1.10 -10.83
CA GLN A 30 2.04 -2.22 -11.73
C GLN A 30 1.51 -3.43 -10.96
N ALA A 31 2.10 -3.79 -9.82
CA ALA A 31 1.59 -4.87 -8.98
C ALA A 31 0.22 -4.53 -8.37
N ALA A 32 0.01 -3.28 -7.96
CA ALA A 32 -1.28 -2.83 -7.41
C ALA A 32 -2.42 -3.00 -8.43
N ASN A 33 -2.15 -2.85 -9.73
CA ASN A 33 -3.16 -3.09 -10.77
C ASN A 33 -3.74 -4.51 -10.74
N SER A 34 -3.02 -5.50 -10.19
CA SER A 34 -3.55 -6.85 -9.98
C SER A 34 -4.82 -6.85 -9.10
N TRP A 35 -4.97 -5.85 -8.24
CA TRP A 35 -6.17 -5.61 -7.44
C TRP A 35 -7.05 -4.50 -8.03
N LEU A 36 -6.46 -3.35 -8.37
CA LEU A 36 -7.21 -2.15 -8.78
C LEU A 36 -7.96 -2.34 -10.11
N GLU A 37 -7.51 -3.27 -10.97
CA GLU A 37 -8.14 -3.57 -12.26
C GLU A 37 -9.02 -4.83 -12.22
N LEU A 38 -9.24 -5.43 -11.04
CA LEU A 38 -10.14 -6.58 -10.93
C LEU A 38 -11.57 -6.22 -11.35
N PRO A 39 -12.25 -7.09 -12.12
CA PRO A 39 -13.62 -6.86 -12.53
C PRO A 39 -14.57 -6.90 -11.32
N SER A 40 -15.72 -6.23 -11.44
CA SER A 40 -16.74 -6.22 -10.38
C SER A 40 -17.32 -7.61 -10.04
N ALA A 41 -17.15 -8.58 -10.93
CA ALA A 41 -17.57 -9.96 -10.74
C ALA A 41 -16.49 -10.86 -10.09
N ALA A 42 -15.31 -10.29 -9.80
CA ALA A 42 -14.23 -11.02 -9.13
C ALA A 42 -14.69 -11.52 -7.75
N ASP A 43 -14.33 -12.75 -7.43
CA ASP A 43 -14.62 -13.34 -6.13
C ASP A 43 -13.46 -13.12 -5.15
N GLN A 44 -13.67 -13.44 -3.87
CA GLN A 44 -12.65 -13.21 -2.84
C GLN A 44 -11.32 -13.91 -3.14
N SER A 45 -11.31 -15.02 -3.90
CA SER A 45 -10.09 -15.73 -4.26
C SER A 45 -9.24 -14.98 -5.29
N ASP A 46 -9.89 -14.23 -6.21
CA ASP A 46 -9.21 -13.32 -7.13
C ASP A 46 -8.48 -12.20 -6.36
N TYR A 47 -9.12 -11.63 -5.34
CA TYR A 47 -8.48 -10.63 -4.46
C TYR A 47 -7.32 -11.24 -3.69
N GLN A 48 -7.45 -12.47 -3.19
CA GLN A 48 -6.36 -13.14 -2.50
C GLN A 48 -5.14 -13.34 -3.42
N ALA A 49 -5.37 -13.72 -4.68
CA ALA A 49 -4.31 -13.83 -5.69
C ALA A 49 -3.66 -12.47 -6.02
N ALA A 50 -4.46 -11.41 -6.08
CA ALA A 50 -3.96 -10.06 -6.26
C ALA A 50 -3.08 -9.59 -5.10
N PHE A 51 -3.51 -9.79 -3.85
CA PHE A 51 -2.71 -9.47 -2.67
C PHE A 51 -1.43 -10.32 -2.59
N ALA A 52 -1.49 -11.59 -2.97
CA ALA A 52 -0.30 -12.45 -3.07
C ALA A 52 0.71 -11.86 -4.07
N THR A 53 0.24 -11.36 -5.21
CA THR A 53 1.10 -10.69 -6.21
C THR A 53 1.74 -9.44 -5.62
N ILE A 54 0.96 -8.55 -5.01
CA ILE A 54 1.45 -7.32 -4.39
C ILE A 54 2.51 -7.61 -3.31
N PHE A 55 2.26 -8.60 -2.44
CA PHE A 55 3.16 -8.93 -1.34
C PHE A 55 4.45 -9.61 -1.82
N ASN A 56 4.39 -10.43 -2.87
CA ASN A 56 5.57 -11.02 -3.49
C ASN A 56 6.43 -9.96 -4.20
N THR A 57 5.80 -9.00 -4.89
CA THR A 57 6.52 -7.84 -5.44
C THR A 57 7.19 -7.07 -4.32
N TYR A 58 6.48 -6.77 -3.23
CA TYR A 58 7.08 -6.12 -2.05
C TYR A 58 8.30 -6.88 -1.52
N ARG A 59 8.22 -8.22 -1.34
CA ARG A 59 9.35 -9.03 -0.86
C ARG A 59 10.57 -8.94 -1.77
N SER A 60 10.36 -8.81 -3.08
CA SER A 60 11.44 -8.67 -4.07
C SER A 60 12.21 -7.35 -3.89
N HIS A 61 11.56 -6.28 -3.43
CA HIS A 61 12.16 -4.96 -3.21
C HIS A 61 12.32 -4.58 -1.72
N ARG A 62 12.05 -5.49 -0.78
CA ARG A 62 12.00 -5.20 0.67
C ARG A 62 13.26 -4.53 1.22
N VAL A 63 14.45 -4.86 0.69
CA VAL A 63 15.71 -4.25 1.13
C VAL A 63 15.76 -2.78 0.75
N VAL A 64 15.35 -2.46 -0.47
CA VAL A 64 15.27 -1.09 -0.98
C VAL A 64 14.26 -0.29 -0.18
N MET A 65 13.05 -0.83 0.00
CA MET A 65 11.98 -0.17 0.75
C MET A 65 12.38 0.10 2.19
N ARG A 66 13.01 -0.87 2.84
CA ARG A 66 13.55 -0.68 4.19
C ARG A 66 14.61 0.42 4.23
N CYS A 67 15.55 0.44 3.28
CA CYS A 67 16.55 1.51 3.21
C CYS A 67 15.90 2.88 2.99
N ILE A 68 14.93 3.01 2.09
CA ILE A 68 14.22 4.28 1.86
C ILE A 68 13.50 4.74 3.13
N SER A 69 12.75 3.85 3.79
CA SER A 69 12.02 4.15 5.02
C SER A 69 12.96 4.56 6.17
N GLU A 70 14.06 3.83 6.37
CA GLU A 70 15.08 4.17 7.37
C GLU A 70 15.74 5.53 7.06
N GLN A 71 16.10 5.80 5.81
CA GLN A 71 16.77 7.03 5.42
C GLN A 71 15.84 8.24 5.39
N ALA A 72 14.53 8.08 5.17
CA ALA A 72 13.55 9.17 5.22
C ALA A 72 13.53 9.89 6.58
N ASN A 73 13.91 9.20 7.67
CA ASN A 73 14.05 9.81 9.00
C ASN A 73 15.25 10.75 9.10
N HIS A 74 16.25 10.62 8.22
CA HIS A 74 17.54 11.30 8.31
C HIS A 74 17.82 12.27 7.16
N ASP A 75 17.31 12.00 5.96
CA ASP A 75 17.51 12.81 4.75
C ASP A 75 16.18 13.42 4.27
N PRO A 76 16.02 14.76 4.25
CA PRO A 76 14.79 15.41 3.83
C PRO A 76 14.44 15.15 2.35
N VAL A 77 15.42 14.94 1.47
CA VAL A 77 15.18 14.66 0.05
C VAL A 77 14.55 13.27 -0.11
N ILE A 78 15.07 12.29 0.63
CA ILE A 78 14.53 10.93 0.63
C ILE A 78 13.13 10.92 1.26
N ARG A 79 12.92 11.69 2.33
CA ARG A 79 11.60 11.86 2.94
C ARG A 79 10.57 12.40 1.97
N GLU A 80 10.94 13.42 1.19
CA GLU A 80 10.06 14.02 0.19
C GLU A 80 9.73 13.04 -0.94
N HIS A 81 10.71 12.26 -1.40
CA HIS A 81 10.47 11.19 -2.37
C HIS A 81 9.56 10.09 -1.82
N PHE A 82 9.79 9.64 -0.59
CA PHE A 82 8.94 8.64 0.05
C PHE A 82 7.51 9.16 0.21
N ALA A 83 7.32 10.41 0.66
CA ALA A 83 6.01 11.03 0.76
C ALA A 83 5.29 11.08 -0.59
N ARG A 84 5.96 11.55 -1.66
CA ARG A 84 5.40 11.55 -3.03
C ARG A 84 5.00 10.15 -3.51
N MET A 85 5.81 9.14 -3.16
CA MET A 85 5.52 7.76 -3.50
C MET A 85 4.24 7.27 -2.81
N MET A 86 4.10 7.55 -1.51
CA MET A 86 2.90 7.20 -0.74
C MET A 86 1.67 7.97 -1.23
N ASP A 87 1.80 9.26 -1.55
CA ASP A 87 0.71 10.06 -2.11
C ASP A 87 0.18 9.48 -3.44
N ALA A 88 1.07 8.97 -4.29
CA ALA A 88 0.68 8.31 -5.53
C ALA A 88 -0.11 7.02 -5.28
N PHE A 89 0.28 6.21 -4.30
CA PHE A 89 -0.48 5.02 -3.92
C PHE A 89 -1.85 5.36 -3.34
N VAL A 90 -1.92 6.36 -2.46
CA VAL A 90 -3.18 6.86 -1.90
C VAL A 90 -4.09 7.32 -3.04
N ALA A 91 -3.58 8.11 -3.99
CA ALA A 91 -4.38 8.60 -5.11
C ALA A 91 -4.94 7.46 -5.98
N ALA A 92 -4.13 6.42 -6.25
CA ALA A 92 -4.55 5.25 -7.02
C ALA A 92 -5.66 4.46 -6.30
N VAL A 93 -5.48 4.18 -5.00
CA VAL A 93 -6.49 3.48 -4.19
C VAL A 93 -7.77 4.31 -4.06
N GLU A 94 -7.65 5.62 -3.88
CA GLU A 94 -8.79 6.54 -3.78
C GLU A 94 -9.59 6.59 -5.09
N GLN A 95 -8.91 6.60 -6.24
CA GLN A 95 -9.54 6.52 -7.54
C GLN A 95 -10.33 5.21 -7.70
N HIS A 96 -9.73 4.08 -7.36
CA HIS A 96 -10.39 2.77 -7.38
C HIS A 96 -11.64 2.74 -6.50
N ILE A 97 -11.53 3.26 -5.27
CA ILE A 97 -12.66 3.29 -4.33
C ILE A 97 -13.80 4.15 -4.89
N ARG A 98 -13.51 5.36 -5.39
CA ARG A 98 -14.54 6.22 -6.01
C ARG A 98 -15.23 5.56 -7.20
N GLN A 99 -14.46 4.90 -8.07
CA GLN A 99 -15.02 4.21 -9.24
C GLN A 99 -15.90 3.04 -8.82
N GLY A 100 -15.45 2.24 -7.84
CA GLY A 100 -16.23 1.14 -7.30
C GLY A 100 -17.52 1.61 -6.61
N GLN A 101 -17.46 2.71 -5.86
CA GLN A 101 -18.65 3.33 -5.25
C GLN A 101 -19.62 3.84 -6.33
N GLY A 102 -19.12 4.48 -7.38
CA GLY A 102 -19.94 4.98 -8.48
C GLY A 102 -20.63 3.90 -9.32
N THR A 103 -20.03 2.70 -9.39
CA THR A 103 -20.59 1.53 -10.10
C THR A 103 -21.33 0.55 -9.20
N GLY A 104 -21.26 0.73 -7.88
CA GLY A 104 -21.86 -0.14 -6.87
C GLY A 104 -21.08 -1.43 -6.57
N SER A 105 -19.87 -1.60 -7.10
CA SER A 105 -19.02 -2.76 -6.77
C SER A 105 -18.36 -2.65 -5.39
N ILE A 106 -18.12 -1.43 -4.89
CA ILE A 106 -17.70 -1.15 -3.51
C ILE A 106 -18.92 -0.67 -2.74
N THR A 107 -19.28 -1.43 -1.70
CA THR A 107 -20.49 -1.22 -0.90
C THR A 107 -20.27 -0.22 0.24
N SER A 108 -19.02 0.11 0.55
CA SER A 108 -18.69 1.07 1.59
C SER A 108 -19.04 2.50 1.17
N GLU A 109 -19.83 3.20 2.00
CA GLU A 109 -20.22 4.61 1.79
C GLU A 109 -19.29 5.62 2.48
N ARG A 110 -18.18 5.14 3.09
CA ARG A 110 -17.19 6.01 3.75
C ARG A 110 -16.47 6.89 2.72
N SER A 111 -15.81 7.95 3.20
CA SER A 111 -14.94 8.77 2.36
C SER A 111 -13.88 7.92 1.67
N ALA A 112 -13.85 7.96 0.34
CA ALA A 112 -12.86 7.24 -0.45
C ALA A 112 -11.43 7.63 -0.08
N HIS A 113 -11.20 8.91 0.22
CA HIS A 113 -9.88 9.42 0.62
C HIS A 113 -9.43 8.86 1.97
N GLU A 114 -10.32 8.86 2.98
CA GLU A 114 -9.99 8.34 4.31
C GLU A 114 -9.71 6.84 4.28
N LEU A 115 -10.50 6.09 3.51
CA LEU A 115 -10.26 4.66 3.29
C LEU A 115 -8.92 4.43 2.58
N ALA A 116 -8.65 5.19 1.51
CA ALA A 116 -7.40 5.05 0.77
C ALA A 116 -6.17 5.35 1.64
N LEU A 117 -6.22 6.40 2.46
CA LEU A 117 -5.17 6.71 3.43
C LEU A 117 -4.91 5.55 4.39
N TRP A 118 -5.96 5.07 5.06
CA TRP A 118 -5.84 3.98 6.03
C TRP A 118 -5.34 2.69 5.40
N LEU A 119 -5.91 2.28 4.27
CA LEU A 119 -5.52 1.06 3.59
C LEU A 119 -4.07 1.13 3.10
N THR A 120 -3.67 2.25 2.51
CA THR A 120 -2.30 2.40 1.97
C THR A 120 -1.26 2.30 3.09
N TRP A 121 -1.43 3.06 4.18
CA TRP A 121 -0.47 3.04 5.29
C TRP A 121 -0.51 1.74 6.10
N MET A 122 -1.69 1.14 6.29
CA MET A 122 -1.82 -0.16 6.94
C MET A 122 -1.08 -1.24 6.14
N LEU A 123 -1.27 -1.28 4.81
CA LEU A 123 -0.60 -2.25 3.95
C LEU A 123 0.91 -1.99 3.89
N GLU A 124 1.36 -0.75 3.75
CA GLU A 124 2.79 -0.44 3.72
C GLU A 124 3.49 -0.81 5.04
N HIS A 125 2.92 -0.45 6.19
CA HIS A 125 3.51 -0.82 7.49
C HIS A 125 3.45 -2.33 7.71
N GLY A 126 2.35 -2.99 7.35
CA GLY A 126 2.23 -4.44 7.44
C GLY A 126 3.22 -5.16 6.54
N GLN A 127 3.44 -4.63 5.33
CA GLN A 127 4.43 -5.11 4.39
C GLN A 127 5.84 -5.01 4.99
N MET A 128 6.18 -3.85 5.56
CA MET A 128 7.47 -3.60 6.18
C MET A 128 7.74 -4.48 7.40
N LEU A 129 6.78 -4.61 8.31
CA LEU A 129 6.97 -5.29 9.60
C LEU A 129 6.81 -6.80 9.52
N PHE A 130 5.86 -7.29 8.71
CA PHE A 130 5.46 -8.70 8.73
C PHE A 130 5.78 -9.41 7.42
N VAL A 131 5.41 -8.84 6.27
CA VAL A 131 5.56 -9.50 4.95
C VAL A 131 7.01 -9.60 4.50
N GLY A 132 7.78 -8.53 4.66
CA GLY A 132 9.20 -8.48 4.29
C GLY A 132 10.02 -9.62 4.91
N PRO A 133 9.95 -9.84 6.25
CA PRO A 133 10.68 -10.91 6.92
C PRO A 133 9.99 -12.29 6.90
N ALA A 134 8.74 -12.40 6.43
CA ALA A 134 7.96 -13.63 6.50
C ALA A 134 8.62 -14.85 5.82
N THR A 135 8.43 -16.02 6.41
CA THR A 135 8.51 -17.33 5.74
C THR A 135 7.34 -17.52 4.77
N GLU A 136 7.40 -18.55 3.92
CA GLU A 136 6.33 -18.81 2.96
C GLU A 136 4.97 -19.12 3.62
N PRO A 137 4.89 -19.97 4.66
CA PRO A 137 3.62 -20.20 5.36
C PRO A 137 3.07 -18.95 6.05
N GLU A 138 3.94 -18.10 6.61
CA GLU A 138 3.54 -16.82 7.21
C GLU A 138 3.02 -15.84 6.15
N LEU A 139 3.66 -15.79 4.98
CA LEU A 139 3.23 -14.96 3.86
C LEU A 139 1.80 -15.32 3.43
N GLU A 140 1.49 -16.60 3.27
CA GLU A 140 0.14 -17.05 2.93
C GLU A 140 -0.89 -16.59 3.97
N GLN A 141 -0.57 -16.72 5.27
CA GLN A 141 -1.44 -16.28 6.36
C GLN A 141 -1.65 -14.77 6.38
N TYR A 142 -0.57 -13.98 6.24
CA TYR A 142 -0.66 -12.52 6.21
C TYR A 142 -1.40 -12.01 4.97
N THR A 143 -1.22 -12.67 3.82
CA THR A 143 -1.95 -12.36 2.58
C THR A 143 -3.44 -12.60 2.78
N SER A 144 -3.81 -13.75 3.34
CA SER A 144 -5.22 -14.08 3.64
C SER A 144 -5.85 -13.05 4.59
N ALA A 145 -5.17 -12.73 5.69
CA ALA A 145 -5.66 -11.75 6.67
C ALA A 145 -5.82 -10.33 6.08
N ALA A 146 -4.83 -9.86 5.30
CA ALA A 146 -4.91 -8.55 4.64
C ALA A 146 -6.05 -8.50 3.61
N THR A 147 -6.22 -9.59 2.84
CA THR A 147 -7.33 -9.74 1.88
C THR A 147 -8.66 -9.65 2.59
N GLU A 148 -8.84 -10.36 3.71
CA GLU A 148 -10.08 -10.33 4.48
C GLU A 148 -10.41 -8.94 5.02
N ILE A 149 -9.40 -8.23 5.57
CA ILE A 149 -9.59 -6.87 6.08
C ILE A 149 -10.06 -5.93 4.97
N VAL A 150 -9.36 -5.92 3.83
CA VAL A 150 -9.69 -5.06 2.69
C VAL A 150 -11.06 -5.45 2.12
N TRP A 151 -11.33 -6.75 2.02
CA TRP A 151 -12.59 -7.26 1.51
C TRP A 151 -13.79 -6.81 2.35
N ARG A 152 -13.68 -6.94 3.67
CA ARG A 152 -14.71 -6.48 4.61
C ARG A 152 -14.86 -4.96 4.62
N ALA A 153 -13.77 -4.22 4.46
CA ALA A 153 -13.78 -2.77 4.47
C ALA A 153 -14.44 -2.15 3.23
N LEU A 154 -14.30 -2.79 2.07
CA LEU A 154 -14.71 -2.21 0.77
C LEU A 154 -15.89 -2.94 0.10
N TYR A 155 -15.87 -4.26 0.07
CA TYR A 155 -16.76 -5.04 -0.81
C TYR A 155 -17.91 -5.71 -0.06
N SER A 156 -17.74 -6.01 1.24
CA SER A 156 -18.79 -6.65 2.04
C SER A 156 -19.89 -5.66 2.44
N PRO A 157 -21.18 -6.05 2.33
CA PRO A 157 -22.28 -5.21 2.81
C PRO A 157 -22.05 -4.78 4.25
N GLN A 158 -22.06 -3.48 4.52
CA GLN A 158 -21.95 -3.00 5.89
C GLN A 158 -23.19 -3.44 6.66
N ALA A 159 -23.00 -4.00 7.86
CA ALA A 159 -24.11 -4.24 8.76
C ALA A 159 -24.78 -2.89 9.02
N THR A 160 -26.03 -2.72 8.58
CA THR A 160 -26.84 -1.55 8.92
C THR A 160 -26.80 -1.36 10.43
N ASP A 161 -26.33 -0.19 10.86
CA ASP A 161 -26.30 0.22 12.27
C ASP A 161 -27.73 0.15 12.82
N HIS A 162 -28.08 -0.95 13.45
CA HIS A 162 -29.32 -1.07 14.19
C HIS A 162 -29.11 -0.35 15.51
N ARG A 163 -29.17 0.99 15.48
CA ARG A 163 -29.31 1.80 16.68
C ARG A 163 -30.65 1.38 17.32
N PRO A 164 -30.67 0.72 18.49
CA PRO A 164 -31.93 0.46 19.16
C PRO A 164 -32.62 1.79 19.44
N PRO A 165 -33.97 1.86 19.32
CA PRO A 165 -34.70 3.08 19.63
C PRO A 165 -34.29 3.55 21.02
N SER A 166 -33.99 4.84 21.13
CA SER A 166 -33.73 5.46 22.43
C SER A 166 -35.03 5.38 23.23
N ASP A 167 -35.03 4.59 24.30
CA ASP A 167 -36.13 4.58 25.26
C ASP A 167 -36.32 6.02 25.80
N GLU A 168 -37.53 6.56 25.58
CA GLU A 168 -38.03 7.82 26.16
C GLU A 168 -38.06 7.79 27.69
#